data_AF-A0A976E241-F1
#
_entry.id   AF-A0A976E241-F1
#
_cell.length_a   1.000
_cell.length_b   1.000
_cell.length_c   1.000
_cell.angle_alpha   90.00
_cell.angle_beta   90.00
_cell.angle_gamma   90.00
#
_symmetry.space_group_name_H-M   'P 1'
#
loop_
_entity.id
_entity.type
_entity.pdbx_description
1 polymer ?
#
loop_
_entity_poly.entity_id
_entity_poly.type
_entity_poly.pdbx_seq_one_letter_code
_entity_poly.pdbx_strand_id
1 'polypeptide(L)'
;MKHDKLIDVLHSTAAGLHKAGVMDLTTMREFDALCLPPVQEYNANQIKGIRLRFKASQAVFAAYLNTSPSTIQQWERGIKHPNGMALKLLSLVDSKGLQALA
;
A
#
# COMPACT_ATOMS: atom_id res chain seq x y z
N MET A 1 -7.79 -14.94 -5.68
CA MET A 1 -8.96 -15.24 -6.52
C MET A 1 -10.12 -15.97 -5.82
N LYS A 2 -9.92 -17.00 -4.97
CA LYS A 2 -11.02 -17.56 -4.15
C LYS A 2 -11.31 -16.74 -2.88
N HIS A 3 -10.30 -16.10 -2.28
CA HIS A 3 -10.44 -15.28 -1.08
C HIS A 3 -11.17 -13.94 -1.32
N ASP A 4 -10.92 -13.29 -2.47
CA ASP A 4 -11.44 -11.94 -2.76
C ASP A 4 -12.98 -11.92 -2.80
N LYS A 5 -13.60 -12.88 -3.50
CA LYS A 5 -15.06 -12.97 -3.62
C LYS A 5 -15.77 -13.19 -2.29
N LEU A 6 -15.15 -13.91 -1.35
CA LEU A 6 -15.75 -14.15 -0.04
C LEU A 6 -15.71 -12.87 0.80
N ILE A 7 -14.58 -12.17 0.80
CA ILE A 7 -14.42 -10.88 1.49
C ILE A 7 -15.43 -9.86 0.94
N ASP A 8 -15.60 -9.79 -0.38
CA ASP A 8 -16.57 -8.90 -1.03
C ASP A 8 -18.01 -9.16 -0.55
N VAL A 9 -18.42 -10.44 -0.49
CA VAL A 9 -19.76 -10.84 -0.01
C VAL A 9 -19.95 -10.48 1.46
N LEU A 10 -18.95 -10.78 2.30
CA LEU A 10 -19.01 -10.46 3.73
C LEU A 10 -19.06 -8.94 3.96
N HIS A 11 -18.25 -8.18 3.24
CA HIS A 11 -18.25 -6.71 3.31
C HIS A 11 -19.58 -6.11 2.86
N SER A 12 -20.18 -6.62 1.77
CA SER A 12 -21.51 -6.17 1.34
C SER A 12 -22.60 -6.45 2.38
N THR A 13 -22.48 -7.57 3.10
CA THR A 13 -23.40 -7.93 4.18
C THR A 13 -23.25 -7.00 5.39
N ALA A 14 -22.00 -6.75 5.83
CA ALA A 14 -21.71 -5.82 6.91
C ALA A 14 -22.22 -4.40 6.60
N ALA A 15 -21.99 -3.92 5.37
CA ALA A 15 -22.49 -2.63 4.92
C ALA A 15 -24.04 -2.56 4.94
N GLY A 16 -24.72 -3.65 4.59
CA GLY A 16 -26.18 -3.76 4.70
C GLY A 16 -26.67 -3.68 6.14
N LEU A 17 -26.01 -4.38 7.07
CA LEU A 17 -26.33 -4.34 8.50
C LEU A 17 -26.11 -2.94 9.09
N HIS A 18 -25.02 -2.27 8.69
CA HIS A 18 -24.76 -0.89 9.10
C HIS A 18 -25.85 0.06 8.59
N LYS A 19 -26.23 -0.05 7.31
CA LYS A 19 -27.29 0.75 6.71
C LYS A 19 -28.66 0.52 7.37
N ALA A 20 -28.93 -0.70 7.84
CA ALA A 20 -30.14 -1.04 8.58
C ALA A 20 -30.12 -0.56 10.06
N GLY A 21 -29.02 0.05 10.52
CA GLY A 21 -28.86 0.51 11.90
C GLY A 21 -28.57 -0.60 12.91
N VAL A 22 -28.32 -1.83 12.45
CA VAL A 22 -28.04 -3.00 13.30
C VAL A 22 -26.58 -3.05 13.71
N MET A 23 -25.67 -2.57 12.85
CA MET A 23 -24.23 -2.48 13.12
C MET A 23 -23.83 -1.02 13.31
N ASP A 24 -23.12 -0.72 14.39
CA ASP A 24 -22.60 0.63 14.63
C ASP A 24 -21.38 0.95 13.74
N LEU A 25 -21.05 2.25 13.67
CA LEU A 25 -19.95 2.74 12.83
C LEU A 25 -18.57 2.25 13.29
N THR A 26 -18.36 2.02 14.58
CA THR A 26 -17.09 1.54 15.14
C THR A 26 -16.84 0.11 14.66
N THR A 27 -17.84 -0.76 14.82
CA THR A 27 -17.83 -2.15 14.37
C THR A 27 -17.62 -2.24 12.86
N MET A 28 -18.30 -1.38 12.07
CA MET A 28 -18.08 -1.34 10.62
C MET A 28 -16.63 -0.97 10.26
N ARG A 29 -16.02 0.01 10.94
CA ARG A 29 -14.62 0.41 10.72
C ARG A 29 -13.62 -0.68 11.10
N GLU A 30 -13.88 -1.42 12.17
CA GLU A 30 -13.07 -2.58 12.55
C GLU A 30 -13.14 -3.66 11.48
N PHE A 31 -14.33 -3.92 10.93
CA PHE A 31 -14.52 -4.85 9.83
C PHE A 31 -13.78 -4.41 8.56
N ASP A 32 -13.86 -3.12 8.19
CA ASP A 32 -13.14 -2.55 7.06
C ASP A 32 -11.62 -2.76 7.19
N ALA A 33 -11.08 -2.56 8.40
CA ALA A 33 -9.66 -2.76 8.68
C ALA A 33 -9.22 -4.22 8.48
N LEU A 34 -10.08 -5.19 8.84
CA LEU A 34 -9.83 -6.61 8.63
C LEU A 34 -9.86 -7.00 7.14
N CYS A 35 -10.56 -6.23 6.31
CA CYS A 35 -10.66 -6.47 4.87
C CYS A 35 -9.55 -5.79 4.05
N LEU A 36 -8.62 -5.07 4.70
CA LEU A 36 -7.52 -4.42 3.99
C LEU A 36 -6.64 -5.46 3.28
N PRO A 37 -6.26 -5.22 2.01
CA PRO A 37 -5.36 -6.13 1.33
C PRO A 37 -3.99 -6.14 2.03
N PRO A 38 -3.30 -7.30 2.03
CA PRO A 38 -1.98 -7.41 2.63
C PRO A 38 -1.02 -6.41 1.97
N VAL A 39 -0.06 -5.92 2.75
CA VAL A 39 0.97 -5.03 2.24
C VAL A 39 1.85 -5.80 1.25
N GLN A 40 1.94 -5.31 0.02
CA GLN A 40 2.76 -5.93 -1.01
C GLN A 40 4.25 -5.81 -0.66
N GLU A 41 4.96 -6.93 -0.71
CA GLU A 41 6.41 -6.94 -0.59
C GLU A 41 7.08 -6.62 -1.92
N TYR A 42 8.24 -5.97 -1.84
CA TYR A 42 9.03 -5.58 -3.00
C TYR A 42 10.49 -5.99 -2.81
N ASN A 43 11.04 -6.67 -3.82
CA ASN A 43 12.47 -6.92 -3.92
C ASN A 43 13.20 -5.71 -4.51
N ALA A 44 14.53 -5.72 -4.39
CA ALA A 44 15.41 -4.62 -4.82
C ALA A 44 15.19 -4.18 -6.28
N ASN A 45 15.03 -5.15 -7.20
CA ASN A 45 14.81 -4.88 -8.61
C ASN A 45 13.42 -4.27 -8.87
N GLN A 46 12.40 -4.71 -8.14
CA GLN A 46 11.06 -4.14 -8.25
C GLN A 46 11.03 -2.68 -7.76
N ILE A 47 11.69 -2.37 -6.64
CA ILE A 47 11.78 -1.00 -6.12
C ILE A 47 12.46 -0.07 -7.14
N LYS A 48 13.59 -0.52 -7.70
CA LYS A 48 14.28 0.21 -8.77
C LYS A 48 13.39 0.37 -10.01
N GLY A 49 12.64 -0.67 -10.36
CA GLY A 49 11.69 -0.67 -11.46
C GLY A 49 10.60 0.37 -11.30
N ILE A 50 9.97 0.46 -10.12
CA ILE A 50 8.96 1.47 -9.79
C ILE A 50 9.54 2.87 -10.01
N ARG A 51 10.71 3.16 -9.41
CA ARG A 51 11.35 4.47 -9.53
C ARG A 51 11.63 4.84 -10.99
N LEU A 52 12.19 3.92 -11.77
CA LEU A 52 12.55 4.16 -13.16
C LEU A 52 11.32 4.31 -14.06
N ARG A 53 10.24 3.57 -13.79
CA ARG A 53 8.97 3.68 -14.53
C ARG A 53 8.40 5.09 -14.45
N PHE A 54 8.57 5.77 -13.31
CA PHE A 54 8.15 7.16 -13.12
C PHE A 54 9.28 8.18 -13.38
N LYS A 55 10.37 7.77 -14.04
CA LYS A 55 11.49 8.63 -14.46
C LYS A 55 12.11 9.48 -13.34
N ALA A 56 12.09 8.96 -12.11
CA ALA A 56 12.65 9.66 -10.96
C ALA A 56 14.11 9.27 -10.70
N SER A 57 14.95 10.24 -10.34
CA SER A 57 16.24 9.97 -9.72
C SER A 57 16.06 9.40 -8.32
N GLN A 58 17.09 8.77 -7.74
CA GLN A 58 17.01 8.27 -6.35
C GLN A 58 16.71 9.41 -5.37
N ALA A 59 17.26 10.61 -5.60
CA ALA A 59 17.01 11.77 -4.75
C ALA A 59 15.56 12.28 -4.85
N VAL A 60 15.02 12.38 -6.07
CA VAL A 60 13.62 12.78 -6.27
C VAL A 60 12.67 11.76 -5.66
N PHE A 61 12.91 10.47 -5.91
CA PHE A 61 12.09 9.39 -5.35
C PHE A 61 12.13 9.37 -3.81
N ALA A 62 13.30 9.62 -3.22
CA ALA A 62 13.44 9.73 -1.77
C ALA A 62 12.64 10.91 -1.20
N ALA A 63 12.61 12.06 -1.89
CA ALA A 63 11.82 13.22 -1.46
C ALA A 63 10.32 12.91 -1.42
N TYR A 64 9.77 12.25 -2.47
CA TYR A 64 8.37 11.81 -2.47
C TYR A 64 8.04 10.83 -1.36
N LEU A 65 8.96 9.90 -1.04
CA LEU A 65 8.77 8.90 0.01
C LEU A 65 9.14 9.40 1.42
N ASN A 66 9.48 10.68 1.56
CA ASN A 66 9.95 11.29 2.81
C ASN A 66 11.08 10.47 3.48
N THR A 67 12.08 10.09 2.70
CA THR A 67 13.26 9.34 3.18
C THR A 67 14.55 9.87 2.55
N SER A 68 15.69 9.28 2.90
CA SER A 68 16.98 9.70 2.36
C SER A 68 17.32 8.98 1.04
N PRO A 69 18.11 9.60 0.14
CA PRO A 69 18.59 8.93 -1.07
C PRO A 69 19.42 7.66 -0.75
N SER A 70 20.14 7.64 0.37
CA SER A 70 20.92 6.47 0.81
C SER A 70 20.01 5.31 1.24
N THR A 71 18.84 5.60 1.82
CA THR A 71 17.81 4.59 2.11
C THR A 71 17.33 3.94 0.82
N ILE A 72 16.95 4.74 -0.19
CA ILE A 72 16.53 4.23 -1.50
C ILE A 72 17.63 3.37 -2.13
N GLN A 73 18.88 3.82 -2.07
CA GLN A 73 20.01 3.06 -2.60
C GLN A 73 20.19 1.72 -1.87
N GLN A 74 20.04 1.68 -0.54
CA GLN A 74 20.13 0.44 0.24
C GLN A 74 19.01 -0.54 -0.09
N TRP A 75 17.79 -0.05 -0.33
CA TRP A 75 16.66 -0.87 -0.78
C TRP A 75 16.89 -1.44 -2.19
N GLU A 76 17.32 -0.60 -3.13
CA GLU A 76 17.60 -1.00 -4.52
C GLU A 76 18.82 -1.94 -4.66
N ARG A 77 19.64 -2.04 -3.61
CA ARG A 77 20.75 -3.01 -3.52
C ARG A 77 20.40 -4.26 -2.71
N GLY A 78 19.23 -4.30 -2.07
CA GLY A 78 18.83 -5.39 -1.19
C GLY A 78 19.61 -5.46 0.13
N ILE A 79 20.29 -4.38 0.55
CA ILE A 79 20.99 -4.33 1.84
C ILE A 79 19.99 -4.17 2.99
N LYS A 80 18.95 -3.36 2.76
CA LYS A 80 17.86 -3.17 3.70
C LYS A 80 16.54 -3.43 3.01
N HIS A 81 15.57 -3.85 3.80
CA HIS A 81 14.18 -3.97 3.36
C HIS A 81 13.38 -2.74 3.81
N PRO A 82 12.44 -2.25 2.99
CA PRO A 82 11.50 -1.23 3.43
C PRO A 82 10.63 -1.77 4.57
N ASN A 83 10.33 -0.94 5.56
CA ASN A 83 9.39 -1.30 6.62
C ASN A 83 7.93 -1.25 6.10
N GLY A 84 6.96 -1.69 6.91
CA GLY A 84 5.55 -1.77 6.49
C GLY A 84 4.97 -0.46 5.96
N MET A 85 5.32 0.68 6.57
CA MET A 85 4.90 2.00 6.09
C MET A 85 5.49 2.31 4.71
N ALA A 86 6.80 2.10 4.55
CA ALA A 86 7.47 2.31 3.26
C ALA A 86 6.93 1.38 2.17
N LEU A 87 6.64 0.11 2.48
CA LEU A 87 6.00 -0.82 1.54
C LEU A 87 4.60 -0.34 1.12
N LYS A 88 3.82 0.23 2.05
CA LYS A 88 2.51 0.80 1.72
C LYS A 88 2.63 2.00 0.78
N LEU A 89 3.60 2.89 1.00
CA LEU A 89 3.87 4.02 0.10
C LEU A 89 4.38 3.54 -1.27
N LEU A 90 5.27 2.56 -1.30
CA LEU A 90 5.74 1.94 -2.54
C LEU A 90 4.58 1.32 -3.34
N SER A 91 3.64 0.65 -2.66
CA SER A 91 2.42 0.12 -3.28
C SER A 91 1.50 1.20 -3.84
N LEU A 92 1.38 2.34 -3.13
CA LEU A 92 0.61 3.47 -3.62
C LEU A 92 1.25 4.08 -4.88
N VAL A 93 2.58 4.23 -4.89
CA VAL A 93 3.29 4.73 -6.08
C VAL A 93 3.24 3.73 -7.23
N ASP A 94 3.38 2.42 -6.94
CA ASP A 94 3.32 1.37 -7.96
C ASP A 94 1.96 1.37 -8.67
N SER A 95 0.88 1.54 -7.92
CA SER A 95 -0.49 1.52 -8.45
C SER A 95 -0.98 2.87 -9.01
N LYS A 96 -0.63 3.99 -8.38
CA LYS A 96 -1.21 5.32 -8.69
C LYS A 96 -0.21 6.37 -9.17
N GLY A 97 1.08 6.07 -9.14
CA GLY A 97 2.15 7.01 -9.52
C GLY A 97 2.61 7.93 -8.40
N LEU A 98 3.67 8.70 -8.66
CA LEU A 98 4.32 9.59 -7.68
C LEU A 98 3.41 10.71 -7.19
N GLN A 99 2.46 11.16 -8.01
CA GLN A 99 1.50 12.21 -7.69
C GLN A 99 0.58 11.83 -6.52
N ALA A 100 0.42 10.54 -6.23
CA ALA A 100 -0.34 10.10 -5.07
C ALA A 100 0.33 10.45 -3.73
N LEU A 101 1.59 10.91 -3.75
CA LEU A 101 2.37 11.35 -2.60
C LEU A 101 2.70 12.85 -2.60
N ALA A 102 2.19 13.61 -3.59
CA ALA A 102 2.44 15.05 -3.73
C ALA A 102 1.44 15.90 -2.94
#